data_AF-A0A2P6QXJ0-F1
#
_entry.id   AF-A0A2P6QXJ0-F1
#
_cell.length_a   1.000
_cell.length_b   1.000
_cell.length_c   1.000
_cell.angle_alpha   90.00
_cell.angle_beta   90.00
_cell.angle_gamma   90.00
#
_symmetry.space_group_name_H-M   'P 1'
#
loop_
_entity.id
_entity.type
_entity.pdbx_description
1 polymer ?
#
loop_
_entity_poly.entity_id
_entity_poly.type
_entity_poly.pdbx_seq_one_letter_code
_entity_poly.pdbx_strand_id
1 'polypeptide(L)'
;MSHIAVERNRRKQMNEHLKVLRSLTPCFYIKRGDQASIIGGVIEFIKELHQVLQSLESNKRRRKSLSPSPNPSPSQPLLLLPPPALPQLDQSPKFNFGLIDQNHDRAVKELGACCNSPVADVEAKISGSNVVLKIISRRIPGQVVKIISVLERSSFEVLHLNISSMEDTVLYSFVIKIGLECQLSVEDLVLEVQQSLRSDTA
;
A
#
# COMPACT_ATOMS: atom_id res chain seq x y z
N MET A 1 -30.81 47.55 -12.40
CA MET A 1 -31.29 46.15 -12.56
C MET A 1 -30.20 45.07 -12.46
N SER A 2 -28.90 45.38 -12.30
CA SER A 2 -27.82 44.36 -12.31
C SER A 2 -27.52 43.71 -10.95
N HIS A 3 -27.77 44.38 -9.82
CA HIS A 3 -27.35 43.91 -8.48
C HIS A 3 -27.96 42.55 -8.09
N ILE A 4 -29.25 42.33 -8.42
CA ILE A 4 -29.94 41.07 -8.10
C ILE A 4 -29.36 39.89 -8.88
N ALA A 5 -29.05 40.09 -10.17
CA ALA A 5 -28.49 39.04 -11.02
C ALA A 5 -27.07 38.65 -10.57
N VAL A 6 -26.24 39.65 -10.25
CA VAL A 6 -24.89 39.45 -9.71
C VAL A 6 -24.93 38.66 -8.40
N GLU A 7 -25.79 39.04 -7.45
CA GLU A 7 -25.89 38.35 -6.17
C GLU A 7 -26.42 36.92 -6.30
N ARG A 8 -27.37 36.66 -7.21
CA ARG A 8 -27.80 35.29 -7.52
C ARG A 8 -26.66 34.45 -8.07
N ASN A 9 -25.87 35.00 -9.00
CA ASN A 9 -24.72 34.31 -9.55
C ASN A 9 -23.68 33.99 -8.47
N ARG A 10 -23.41 34.93 -7.55
CA ARG A 10 -22.51 34.71 -6.41
C ARG A 10 -22.97 33.55 -5.52
N ARG A 11 -24.27 33.47 -5.19
CA ARG A 11 -24.81 32.34 -4.40
C ARG A 11 -24.76 31.01 -5.15
N LYS A 12 -25.03 31.03 -6.47
CA LYS A 12 -24.90 29.85 -7.32
C LYS A 12 -23.46 29.32 -7.27
N GLN A 13 -22.47 30.19 -7.47
CA GLN A 13 -21.05 29.83 -7.39
C GLN A 13 -20.65 29.27 -6.01
N MET A 14 -21.11 29.91 -4.92
CA MET A 14 -20.89 29.41 -3.55
C MET A 14 -21.42 27.97 -3.38
N ASN A 15 -22.63 27.70 -3.86
CA ASN A 15 -23.25 26.38 -3.75
C ASN A 15 -22.53 25.32 -4.60
N GLU A 16 -22.03 25.68 -5.79
CA GLU A 16 -21.19 24.78 -6.59
C GLU A 16 -19.91 24.40 -5.83
N HIS A 17 -19.23 25.36 -5.22
CA HIS A 17 -18.03 25.07 -4.41
C HIS A 17 -18.34 24.17 -3.21
N LEU A 18 -19.45 24.40 -2.49
CA LEU A 18 -19.86 23.54 -1.39
C LEU A 18 -20.21 22.11 -1.86
N LYS A 19 -20.78 21.96 -3.06
CA LYS A 19 -21.08 20.65 -3.64
C LYS A 19 -19.80 19.87 -3.96
N VAL A 20 -18.82 20.52 -4.59
CA VAL A 20 -17.50 19.92 -4.85
C VAL A 20 -16.84 19.54 -3.53
N LEU A 21 -16.83 20.44 -2.55
CA LEU A 21 -16.21 20.21 -1.26
C LEU A 21 -16.83 19.01 -0.52
N ARG A 22 -18.16 18.90 -0.57
CA ARG A 22 -18.87 17.73 -0.04
C ARG A 22 -18.49 16.43 -0.76
N SER A 23 -18.31 16.47 -2.08
CA SER A 23 -17.94 15.27 -2.86
C SER A 23 -16.52 14.75 -2.58
N LEU A 24 -15.62 15.63 -2.15
CA LEU A 24 -14.24 15.26 -1.78
C LEU A 24 -14.11 14.77 -0.33
N THR A 25 -15.14 14.99 0.49
CA THR A 25 -15.10 14.67 1.93
C THR A 25 -15.85 13.37 2.18
N PRO A 26 -15.29 12.40 2.93
CA PRO A 26 -16.00 11.15 3.24
C PRO A 26 -17.32 11.43 3.97
N CYS A 27 -18.37 10.69 3.61
CA CYS A 27 -19.73 10.92 4.07
C CYS A 27 -19.91 10.87 5.60
N PHE A 28 -19.02 10.16 6.31
CA PHE A 28 -19.03 10.08 7.77
C PHE A 28 -18.76 11.42 8.47
N TYR A 29 -17.94 12.30 7.87
CA TYR A 29 -17.65 13.62 8.45
C TYR A 29 -18.77 14.63 8.23
N ILE A 30 -19.67 14.39 7.27
CA ILE A 30 -20.75 15.30 6.90
C ILE A 30 -22.10 14.63 7.17
N LYS A 31 -22.58 14.77 8.41
CA LYS A 31 -23.87 14.19 8.84
C LYS A 31 -25.10 14.89 8.24
N ARG A 32 -24.98 16.15 7.83
CA ARG A 32 -26.10 16.96 7.30
C ARG A 32 -25.73 17.74 6.02
N GLY A 33 -26.77 18.13 5.29
CA GLY A 33 -26.70 18.88 4.02
C GLY A 33 -26.33 20.35 4.13
N ASP A 34 -26.30 20.90 5.34
CA ASP A 34 -26.17 22.35 5.56
C ASP A 34 -24.72 22.84 5.47
N GLN A 35 -24.56 24.15 5.20
CA GLN A 35 -23.25 24.75 4.96
C GLN A 35 -22.30 24.62 6.16
N ALA A 36 -22.81 24.76 7.39
CA ALA A 36 -21.99 24.66 8.59
C ALA A 36 -21.49 23.23 8.82
N SER A 37 -22.35 22.24 8.62
CA SER A 37 -22.00 20.82 8.72
C SER A 37 -20.99 20.41 7.64
N ILE A 38 -21.11 20.93 6.41
CA ILE A 38 -20.14 20.66 5.34
C ILE A 38 -18.77 21.23 5.73
N ILE A 39 -18.70 22.51 6.08
CA ILE A 39 -17.43 23.18 6.43
C ILE A 39 -16.80 22.55 7.68
N GLY A 40 -17.59 22.27 8.71
CA GLY A 40 -17.11 21.62 9.93
C GLY A 40 -16.54 20.23 9.66
N GLY A 41 -17.26 19.39 8.90
CA GLY A 41 -16.80 18.05 8.53
C GLY A 41 -15.50 18.07 7.72
N VAL A 42 -15.36 19.02 6.81
CA VAL A 42 -14.13 19.20 6.01
C VAL A 42 -12.96 19.57 6.90
N ILE A 43 -13.15 20.50 7.86
CA ILE A 43 -12.10 20.91 8.78
C ILE A 43 -11.61 19.71 9.62
N GLU A 44 -12.54 18.90 10.14
CA GLU A 44 -12.21 17.69 10.88
C GLU A 44 -11.38 16.73 10.02
N PHE A 45 -11.82 16.48 8.78
CA PHE A 45 -11.14 15.59 7.85
C PHE A 45 -9.72 16.09 7.51
N ILE A 46 -9.54 17.37 7.22
CA ILE A 46 -8.21 17.95 6.93
C ILE A 46 -7.28 17.83 8.14
N LYS A 47 -7.78 18.04 9.36
CA LYS A 47 -6.98 17.87 10.58
C LYS A 47 -6.49 16.43 10.73
N GLU A 48 -7.38 15.47 10.49
CA GLU A 48 -7.00 14.05 10.54
C GLU A 48 -5.96 13.71 9.47
N LEU A 49 -6.14 14.19 8.23
CA LEU A 49 -5.15 14.00 7.16
C LEU A 49 -3.78 14.57 7.53
N HIS A 50 -3.73 15.76 8.13
CA HIS A 50 -2.47 16.34 8.61
C HIS A 50 -1.83 15.50 9.72
N GLN A 51 -2.62 14.95 10.65
CA GLN A 51 -2.12 14.09 11.71
C GLN A 51 -1.54 12.79 11.15
N VAL A 52 -2.24 12.16 10.20
CA VAL A 52 -1.76 10.96 9.50
C VAL A 52 -0.45 11.28 8.78
N LEU A 53 -0.38 12.37 8.04
CA LEU A 53 0.84 12.77 7.32
C LEU A 53 2.03 12.95 8.28
N GLN A 54 1.86 13.70 9.37
CA GLN A 54 2.93 13.88 10.36
C GLN A 54 3.37 12.56 10.99
N SER A 55 2.42 11.68 11.30
CA SER A 55 2.73 10.36 11.85
C SER A 55 3.57 9.55 10.86
N LEU A 56 3.22 9.55 9.57
CA LEU A 56 3.95 8.83 8.53
C LEU A 56 5.34 9.43 8.29
N GLU A 57 5.49 10.75 8.29
CA GLU A 57 6.79 11.41 8.19
C GLU A 57 7.70 11.11 9.39
N SER A 58 7.13 11.08 10.60
CA SER A 58 7.88 10.71 11.81
C SER A 58 8.34 9.25 11.76
N ASN A 59 7.48 8.34 11.31
CA ASN A 59 7.82 6.93 11.09
C ASN A 59 8.90 6.78 10.03
N LYS A 60 8.82 7.54 8.92
CA LYS A 60 9.85 7.60 7.88
C LYS A 60 11.20 8.05 8.44
N ARG A 61 11.23 9.08 9.28
CA ARG A 61 12.47 9.55 9.94
C ARG A 61 13.05 8.51 10.90
N ARG A 62 12.22 7.85 11.70
CA ARG A 62 12.65 6.80 12.64
C ARG A 62 13.27 5.60 11.90
N ARG A 63 12.71 5.20 10.75
CA ARG A 63 13.30 4.14 9.92
C ARG A 63 14.66 4.52 9.37
N LYS A 64 14.86 5.78 8.95
CA LYS A 64 16.16 6.29 8.48
C LYS A 64 17.23 6.36 9.57
N SER A 65 16.86 6.57 10.83
CA SER A 65 17.84 6.59 11.93
C SER A 65 18.25 5.19 12.42
N LEU A 66 17.53 4.13 12.04
CA LEU A 66 17.81 2.75 12.45
C LEU A 66 18.56 1.93 11.40
N SER A 67 18.85 2.49 10.22
CA SER A 67 19.73 1.85 9.25
C SER A 67 21.20 2.04 9.65
N PRO A 68 21.97 0.98 9.97
CA PRO A 68 23.41 1.10 10.11
C PRO A 68 23.99 1.39 8.73
N SER A 69 24.53 2.59 8.54
CA SER A 69 25.35 2.89 7.37
C SER A 69 26.56 1.94 7.38
N PRO A 70 26.85 1.21 6.28
CA PRO A 70 28.02 0.36 6.20
C PRO A 70 29.24 1.22 5.86
N ASN A 71 29.77 1.93 6.84
CA ASN A 71 31.13 2.48 6.73
C ASN A 71 32.11 1.48 7.35
N PRO A 72 33.07 0.92 6.59
CA PRO A 72 34.15 0.14 7.16
C PRO A 72 35.23 1.10 7.66
N SER A 73 35.26 1.34 8.97
CA SER A 73 36.47 1.87 9.63
C SER A 73 36.94 0.88 10.68
N PRO A 74 38.26 0.66 10.83
CA PRO A 74 38.79 -0.51 11.50
C PRO A 74 38.95 -0.31 13.01
N SER A 75 38.56 -1.35 13.74
CA SER A 75 39.14 -1.84 15.00
C SER A 75 39.35 -0.86 16.16
N GLN A 76 38.50 -0.97 17.19
CA GLN A 76 38.98 -1.05 18.59
C GLN A 76 38.06 -2.00 19.40
N PRO A 77 38.62 -2.94 20.20
CA PRO A 77 37.83 -3.84 21.03
C PRO A 77 37.64 -3.23 22.42
N LEU A 78 36.39 -2.98 22.83
CA LEU A 78 36.09 -2.68 24.23
C LEU A 78 34.86 -3.45 24.72
N LEU A 79 35.20 -4.51 25.46
CA LEU A 79 34.62 -4.98 26.73
C LEU A 79 33.11 -5.28 26.81
N LEU A 80 32.86 -6.57 27.06
CA LEU A 80 31.64 -7.20 27.53
C LEU A 80 31.00 -6.45 28.70
N LEU A 81 29.78 -5.92 28.51
CA LEU A 81 28.82 -5.72 29.58
C LEU A 81 27.55 -6.53 29.28
N PRO A 82 26.93 -7.17 30.29
CA PRO A 82 25.70 -7.92 30.11
C PRO A 82 24.49 -6.98 29.93
N PRO A 83 23.47 -7.35 29.14
CA PRO A 83 22.33 -6.49 28.89
C PRO A 83 21.40 -6.40 30.12
N PRO A 84 20.86 -5.21 30.45
CA PRO A 84 19.75 -5.11 31.38
C PRO A 84 18.47 -5.65 30.71
N ALA A 85 17.74 -6.49 31.45
CA ALA A 85 16.46 -7.04 31.03
C ALA A 85 15.45 -5.90 30.76
N LEU A 86 14.95 -5.81 29.53
CA LEU A 86 13.80 -4.99 29.16
C LEU A 86 12.51 -5.82 29.36
N PRO A 87 11.43 -5.24 29.90
CA PRO A 87 10.14 -5.92 29.97
C PRO A 87 9.56 -6.03 28.55
N GLN A 88 9.17 -7.25 28.16
CA GLN A 88 8.39 -7.49 26.95
C GLN A 88 7.03 -6.82 27.09
N LEU A 89 6.82 -5.74 26.33
CA LEU A 89 5.50 -5.19 26.05
C LEU A 89 5.08 -5.73 24.68
N ASP A 90 4.48 -6.90 24.76
CA ASP A 90 3.84 -7.60 23.66
C ASP A 90 2.53 -6.86 23.33
N GLN A 91 2.57 -5.99 22.31
CA GLN A 91 1.37 -5.35 21.77
C GLN A 91 1.60 -5.06 20.28
N SER A 92 1.51 -6.12 19.47
CA SER A 92 1.24 -5.99 18.06
C SER A 92 -0.19 -5.45 17.87
N PRO A 93 -0.43 -4.40 17.07
CA PRO A 93 -1.77 -4.10 16.61
C PRO A 93 -2.13 -5.21 15.62
N LYS A 94 -2.95 -6.17 16.07
CA LYS A 94 -3.67 -7.07 15.18
C LYS A 94 -4.60 -6.20 14.35
N PHE A 95 -4.16 -5.85 13.15
CA PHE A 95 -5.06 -5.33 12.13
C PHE A 95 -5.98 -6.47 11.72
N ASN A 96 -7.12 -6.59 12.41
CA ASN A 96 -8.29 -7.29 11.92
C ASN A 96 -8.77 -6.55 10.67
N PHE A 97 -8.34 -6.99 9.49
CA PHE A 97 -9.12 -6.72 8.30
C PHE A 97 -10.35 -7.62 8.40
N GLY A 98 -11.47 -6.99 8.74
CA GLY A 98 -12.73 -7.66 8.95
C GLY A 98 -13.09 -8.53 7.75
N LEU A 99 -13.54 -9.74 8.07
CA LEU A 99 -14.44 -10.52 7.23
C LEU A 99 -15.67 -9.63 6.98
N ILE A 100 -15.69 -8.89 5.86
CA ILE A 100 -16.89 -8.18 5.44
C ILE A 100 -17.80 -9.21 4.77
N ASP A 101 -18.91 -9.39 5.46
CA ASP A 101 -20.13 -10.07 5.09
C ASP A 101 -20.55 -9.81 3.62
N GLN A 102 -21.10 -10.85 3.04
CA GLN A 102 -21.72 -10.84 1.73
C GLN A 102 -22.92 -9.90 1.79
N ASN A 103 -22.97 -8.86 0.94
CA ASN A 103 -24.22 -8.40 0.33
C ASN A 103 -23.95 -7.37 -0.79
N HIS A 104 -24.02 -7.90 -2.01
CA HIS A 104 -24.63 -7.31 -3.21
C HIS A 104 -24.43 -5.81 -3.49
N ASP A 105 -23.43 -5.49 -4.32
CA ASP A 105 -23.71 -4.69 -5.52
C ASP A 105 -22.79 -5.09 -6.68
N ARG A 106 -23.38 -5.20 -7.87
CA ARG A 106 -22.84 -5.86 -9.05
C ARG A 106 -21.96 -4.87 -9.83
N ALA A 107 -20.64 -4.90 -9.60
CA ALA A 107 -19.68 -4.21 -10.46
C ALA A 107 -18.39 -5.02 -10.58
N VAL A 108 -18.29 -5.78 -11.68
CA VAL A 108 -17.10 -6.47 -12.23
C VAL A 108 -16.21 -7.17 -11.18
N LYS A 109 -16.37 -8.48 -11.04
CA LYS A 109 -15.40 -9.35 -10.36
C LYS A 109 -14.05 -9.20 -11.08
N GLU A 110 -13.17 -8.36 -10.55
CA GLU A 110 -11.78 -8.33 -10.98
C GLU A 110 -11.19 -9.71 -10.68
N LEU A 111 -10.78 -10.43 -11.73
CA LEU A 111 -10.05 -11.70 -11.60
C LEU A 111 -8.64 -11.38 -11.09
N GLY A 112 -8.51 -11.25 -9.78
CA GLY A 112 -7.25 -10.93 -9.12
C GLY A 112 -7.17 -11.58 -7.74
N ALA A 113 -5.95 -11.87 -7.32
CA ALA A 113 -5.63 -12.46 -6.03
C ALA A 113 -4.58 -11.61 -5.31
N CYS A 114 -4.64 -11.58 -3.98
CA CYS A 114 -3.65 -10.89 -3.16
C CYS A 114 -3.28 -11.73 -1.94
N CYS A 115 -2.01 -11.65 -1.52
CA CYS A 115 -1.57 -12.22 -0.27
C CYS A 115 -0.66 -11.27 0.50
N ASN A 116 -1.08 -10.98 1.73
CA ASN A 116 -0.36 -10.11 2.65
C ASN A 116 0.42 -10.98 3.64
N SER A 117 1.74 -10.84 3.69
CA SER A 117 2.57 -11.49 4.71
C SER A 117 3.58 -10.51 5.31
N PRO A 118 4.17 -10.80 6.47
CA PRO A 118 5.22 -9.94 7.05
C PRO A 118 6.49 -9.85 6.18
N VAL A 119 6.65 -10.74 5.20
CA VAL A 119 7.83 -10.82 4.33
C VAL A 119 7.63 -10.03 3.03
N ALA A 120 6.45 -10.15 2.42
CA ALA A 120 6.06 -9.42 1.22
C ALA A 120 4.53 -9.34 1.06
N ASP A 121 4.09 -8.29 0.38
CA ASP A 121 2.73 -8.11 -0.13
C ASP A 121 2.74 -8.39 -1.64
N VAL A 122 1.91 -9.33 -2.08
CA VAL A 122 1.86 -9.81 -3.47
C VAL A 122 0.44 -9.66 -3.99
N GLU A 123 0.27 -8.96 -5.10
CA GLU A 123 -1.00 -8.73 -5.80
C GLU A 123 -0.85 -9.16 -7.25
N ALA A 124 -1.76 -9.98 -7.76
CA ALA A 124 -1.83 -10.36 -9.16
C ALA A 124 -3.22 -10.06 -9.73
N LYS A 125 -3.25 -9.51 -10.94
CA LYS A 125 -4.50 -9.10 -11.61
C LYS A 125 -4.45 -9.42 -13.09
N ILE A 126 -5.50 -10.07 -13.60
CA ILE A 126 -5.62 -10.34 -15.03
C ILE A 126 -5.95 -9.05 -15.80
N SER A 127 -5.22 -8.82 -16.89
CA SER A 127 -5.43 -7.72 -17.84
C SER A 127 -5.35 -8.27 -19.26
N GLY A 128 -6.51 -8.60 -19.84
CA GLY A 128 -6.59 -9.24 -21.15
C GLY A 128 -5.94 -10.63 -21.14
N SER A 129 -4.94 -10.85 -21.99
CA SER A 129 -4.12 -12.08 -22.04
C SER A 129 -2.91 -12.06 -21.10
N ASN A 130 -2.72 -10.97 -20.35
CA ASN A 130 -1.56 -10.76 -19.50
C ASN A 130 -1.98 -10.73 -18.02
N VAL A 131 -1.03 -10.90 -17.13
CA VAL A 131 -1.18 -10.70 -15.69
C VAL A 131 -0.27 -9.56 -15.27
N VAL A 132 -0.80 -8.64 -14.48
CA VAL A 132 -0.02 -7.62 -13.79
C VAL A 132 0.24 -8.14 -12.39
N LEU A 133 1.51 -8.41 -12.09
CA LEU A 133 1.97 -8.91 -10.81
C LEU A 133 2.77 -7.81 -10.10
N LYS A 134 2.33 -7.43 -8.91
CA LYS A 134 2.98 -6.45 -8.05
C LYS A 134 3.44 -7.13 -6.77
N ILE A 135 4.69 -6.91 -6.41
CA ILE A 135 5.30 -7.48 -5.21
C ILE A 135 5.97 -6.34 -4.47
N ILE A 136 5.58 -6.10 -3.22
CA ILE A 136 6.24 -5.17 -2.31
C ILE A 136 6.94 -5.99 -1.24
N SER A 137 8.25 -5.87 -1.15
CA SER A 137 9.05 -6.60 -0.17
C SER A 137 10.17 -5.73 0.38
N ARG A 138 10.84 -6.24 1.43
CA ARG A 138 12.12 -5.66 1.85
C ARG A 138 13.20 -5.96 0.80
N ARG A 139 14.18 -5.06 0.70
CA ARG A 139 15.31 -5.22 -0.21
C ARG A 139 16.21 -6.38 0.22
N ILE A 140 16.10 -7.50 -0.48
CA ILE A 140 16.95 -8.69 -0.28
C ILE A 140 17.75 -8.95 -1.57
N PRO A 141 19.09 -9.08 -1.50
CA PRO A 141 19.90 -9.43 -2.67
C PRO A 141 19.42 -10.73 -3.33
N GLY A 142 19.35 -10.76 -4.66
CA GLY A 142 18.95 -11.95 -5.42
C GLY A 142 17.45 -12.25 -5.46
N GLN A 143 16.61 -11.49 -4.75
CA GLN A 143 15.17 -11.71 -4.68
C GLN A 143 14.47 -11.63 -6.05
N VAL A 144 14.84 -10.66 -6.88
CA VAL A 144 14.29 -10.52 -8.24
C VAL A 144 14.57 -11.75 -9.10
N VAL A 145 15.76 -12.35 -8.97
CA VAL A 145 16.15 -13.55 -9.71
C VAL A 145 15.26 -14.71 -9.30
N LYS A 146 15.02 -14.89 -7.99
CA LYS A 146 14.12 -15.93 -7.48
C LYS A 146 12.71 -15.79 -8.03
N ILE A 147 12.17 -14.57 -8.02
CA ILE A 147 10.83 -14.30 -8.56
C ILE A 147 10.79 -14.67 -10.05
N ILE A 148 11.76 -14.22 -10.85
CA ILE A 148 11.84 -14.54 -12.28
C ILE A 148 11.91 -16.07 -12.49
N SER A 149 12.73 -16.77 -11.72
CA SER A 149 12.83 -18.24 -11.80
C SER A 149 11.53 -18.97 -11.46
N VAL A 150 10.70 -18.42 -10.55
CA VAL A 150 9.34 -18.95 -10.29
C VAL A 150 8.46 -18.73 -11.50
N LEU A 151 8.44 -17.51 -12.05
CA LEU A 151 7.61 -17.17 -13.19
C LEU A 151 7.94 -18.04 -14.41
N GLU A 152 9.22 -18.24 -14.71
CA GLU A 152 9.68 -19.07 -15.83
C GLU A 152 9.30 -20.55 -15.64
N ARG A 153 9.48 -21.11 -14.43
CA ARG A 153 9.05 -22.49 -14.13
C ARG A 153 7.54 -22.67 -14.24
N SER A 154 6.78 -21.65 -13.91
CA SER A 154 5.32 -21.68 -13.93
C SER A 154 4.73 -21.29 -15.30
N SER A 155 5.57 -21.32 -16.35
CA SER A 155 5.17 -21.03 -17.74
C SER A 155 4.64 -19.62 -17.96
N PHE A 156 5.15 -18.63 -17.22
CA PHE A 156 4.88 -17.21 -17.49
C PHE A 156 6.05 -16.57 -18.24
N GLU A 157 5.74 -15.75 -19.25
CA GLU A 157 6.72 -14.97 -19.99
C GLU A 157 6.74 -13.54 -19.44
N VAL A 158 7.90 -13.06 -18.98
CA VAL A 158 8.04 -11.68 -18.48
C VAL A 158 8.15 -10.71 -19.65
N LEU A 159 7.12 -9.89 -19.87
CA LEU A 159 7.11 -8.87 -20.92
C LEU A 159 7.76 -7.56 -20.46
N HIS A 160 7.49 -7.16 -19.23
CA HIS A 160 8.01 -5.93 -18.65
C HIS A 160 8.23 -6.09 -17.15
N LEU A 161 9.35 -5.56 -16.66
CA LEU A 161 9.68 -5.48 -15.24
C LEU A 161 10.05 -4.04 -14.91
N ASN A 162 9.30 -3.42 -14.01
CA ASN A 162 9.69 -2.19 -13.35
C ASN A 162 10.10 -2.49 -11.90
N ILE A 163 11.28 -2.02 -11.51
CA ILE A 163 11.78 -2.13 -10.14
C ILE A 163 11.89 -0.71 -9.58
N SER A 164 11.06 -0.41 -8.60
CA SER A 164 11.07 0.87 -7.89
C SER A 164 11.44 0.63 -6.44
N SER A 165 12.45 1.33 -5.93
CA SER A 165 12.91 1.17 -4.54
C SER A 165 12.70 2.45 -3.76
N MET A 166 12.26 2.32 -2.52
CA MET A 166 12.14 3.40 -1.56
C MET A 166 12.63 2.92 -0.20
N GLU A 167 13.72 3.51 0.29
CA GLU A 167 14.33 3.16 1.58
C GLU A 167 14.68 1.66 1.67
N ASP A 168 14.05 0.92 2.58
CA ASP A 168 14.24 -0.52 2.81
C ASP A 168 13.28 -1.40 1.99
N THR A 169 12.38 -0.80 1.22
CA THR A 169 11.37 -1.50 0.42
C THR A 169 11.62 -1.41 -1.08
N VAL A 170 11.19 -2.44 -1.80
CA VAL A 170 11.24 -2.54 -3.25
C VAL A 170 9.87 -2.99 -3.74
N LEU A 171 9.35 -2.27 -4.73
CA LEU A 171 8.20 -2.65 -5.54
C LEU A 171 8.73 -3.25 -6.84
N TYR A 172 8.44 -4.52 -7.06
CA TYR A 172 8.56 -5.17 -8.36
C TYR A 172 7.19 -5.16 -9.04
N SER A 173 7.12 -4.60 -10.24
CA SER A 173 5.90 -4.61 -11.06
C SER A 173 6.21 -5.31 -12.37
N PHE A 174 5.68 -6.53 -12.49
CA PHE A 174 5.78 -7.35 -13.68
C PHE A 174 4.51 -7.25 -14.50
N VAL A 175 4.68 -7.18 -15.81
CA VAL A 175 3.65 -7.54 -16.79
C VAL A 175 4.09 -8.85 -17.40
N ILE A 176 3.35 -9.91 -17.14
CA ILE A 176 3.66 -11.26 -17.59
C ILE A 176 2.56 -11.76 -18.53
N LYS A 177 2.93 -12.56 -19.51
CA LYS A 177 2.00 -13.25 -20.40
C LYS A 177 1.83 -14.68 -19.93
N ILE A 178 0.58 -15.15 -19.97
CA ILE A 178 0.25 -16.53 -19.62
C ILE A 178 0.72 -17.43 -20.77
N GLY A 179 1.66 -18.35 -20.48
CA GLY A 179 2.12 -19.33 -21.46
C GLY A 179 1.08 -20.40 -21.72
N LEU A 180 1.21 -21.09 -22.86
CA LEU A 180 0.24 -22.11 -23.31
C LEU A 180 0.20 -23.35 -22.39
N GLU A 181 1.27 -23.60 -21.65
CA GLU A 181 1.40 -24.73 -20.72
C GLU A 181 1.13 -24.34 -19.26
N CYS A 182 0.71 -23.10 -19.00
CA CYS A 182 0.43 -22.63 -17.66
C CYS A 182 -0.85 -23.27 -17.10
N GLN A 183 -0.72 -24.01 -15.99
CA GLN A 183 -1.85 -24.64 -15.29
C GLN A 183 -2.23 -23.89 -14.01
N LEU A 184 -1.53 -22.81 -13.65
CA LEU A 184 -1.73 -22.10 -12.40
C LEU A 184 -2.88 -21.10 -12.51
N SER A 185 -3.70 -21.06 -11.45
CA SER A 185 -4.60 -19.93 -11.23
C SER A 185 -3.84 -18.69 -10.77
N VAL A 186 -4.51 -17.54 -10.78
CA VAL A 186 -3.92 -16.28 -10.29
C VAL A 186 -3.65 -16.38 -8.80
N GLU A 187 -4.49 -17.10 -8.08
CA GLU A 187 -4.35 -17.40 -6.65
C GLU A 187 -3.11 -18.24 -6.37
N ASP A 188 -2.89 -19.30 -7.17
CA ASP A 188 -1.73 -20.19 -7.02
C ASP A 188 -0.42 -19.46 -7.34
N LEU A 189 -0.42 -18.62 -8.38
CA LEU A 189 0.73 -17.79 -8.73
C LEU A 189 1.16 -16.90 -7.56
N VAL A 190 0.20 -16.23 -6.92
CA VAL A 190 0.45 -15.35 -5.77
C VAL A 190 1.06 -16.14 -4.61
N LEU A 191 0.55 -17.35 -4.35
CA LEU A 191 1.08 -18.23 -3.30
C LEU A 191 2.50 -18.73 -3.61
N GLU A 192 2.77 -19.14 -4.85
CA GLU A 192 4.09 -19.67 -5.23
C GLU A 192 5.17 -18.58 -5.16
N VAL A 193 4.86 -17.38 -5.66
CA VAL A 193 5.74 -16.21 -5.52
C VAL A 193 5.98 -15.89 -4.04
N GLN A 194 4.94 -15.91 -3.21
CA GLN A 194 5.08 -15.63 -1.78
C GLN A 194 5.94 -16.67 -1.06
N GLN A 195 5.82 -17.95 -1.39
CA GLN A 195 6.64 -19.01 -0.80
C GLN A 195 8.12 -18.86 -1.17
N SER A 196 8.41 -18.49 -2.43
CA SER A 196 9.77 -18.20 -2.89
C SER A 196 10.48 -17.10 -2.10
N LEU A 197 9.73 -16.15 -1.53
CA LEU A 197 10.27 -15.03 -0.76
C LEU A 197 10.57 -15.39 0.69
N ARG A 198 10.02 -16.49 1.22
CA ARG A 198 10.23 -16.94 2.61
C ARG A 198 11.52 -17.74 2.83
N SER A 199 12.10 -18.32 1.78
CA SER A 199 13.16 -19.33 1.89
C SER A 199 14.57 -18.83 2.29
N ASP A 200 14.74 -17.59 2.77
CA ASP A 200 16.06 -17.01 3.14
C ASP A 200 16.31 -16.87 4.65
N THR A 201 15.47 -17.45 5.51
CA THR A 201 15.79 -17.56 6.94
C THR A 201 16.55 -18.86 7.21
N ALA A 202 17.85 -18.90 6.91
CA ALA A 202 18.76 -19.96 7.36
C ALA A 202 20.13 -19.36 7.70
#